data_AF-A0A951QZB1-F1
#
_entry.id   AF-A0A951QZB1-F1
#
_cell.length_a   1.000
_cell.length_b   1.000
_cell.length_c   1.000
_cell.angle_alpha   90.00
_cell.angle_beta   90.00
_cell.angle_gamma   90.00
#
_symmetry.space_group_name_H-M   'P 1'
#
loop_
_entity.id
_entity.type
_entity.pdbx_description
1 polymer ?
#
loop_
_entity_poly.entity_id
_entity_poly.type
_entity_poly.pdbx_seq_one_letter_code
_entity_poly.pdbx_strand_id
1 'polypeptide(L)'
;MSYKLIVTDMDGTLLNDVHEISDENKKALKLVAKKGVKVAIATGRIYESTIKYAKELEINTPIICCNGALIKEENGKIIYENKIDQDICNKIIDVLDKNNIYYQCFTDNTIFTSY
;
A
#
# COMPACT_ATOMS: atom_id res chain seq x y z
N MET A 1 6.28 3.12 -26.91
CA MET A 1 5.22 2.72 -25.96
C MET A 1 4.64 4.00 -25.35
N SER A 2 3.32 4.14 -25.24
CA SER A 2 2.66 5.42 -24.83
C SER A 2 2.73 5.69 -23.31
N TYR A 3 2.66 4.62 -22.50
CA TYR A 3 2.61 4.73 -21.05
C TYR A 3 4.00 4.87 -20.42
N LYS A 4 4.13 5.74 -19.42
CA LYS A 4 5.37 5.97 -18.66
C LYS A 4 5.35 5.34 -17.26
N LEU A 5 4.16 5.09 -16.72
CA LEU A 5 3.92 4.53 -15.40
C LEU A 5 2.70 3.62 -15.46
N ILE A 6 2.81 2.45 -14.85
CA ILE A 6 1.68 1.59 -14.47
C ILE A 6 1.62 1.56 -12.96
N VAL A 7 0.44 1.80 -12.41
CA VAL A 7 0.16 1.65 -10.99
C VAL A 7 -0.81 0.48 -10.83
N THR A 8 -0.50 -0.46 -9.96
CA THR A 8 -1.36 -1.61 -9.69
C THR A 8 -1.83 -1.60 -8.24
N ASP A 9 -3.09 -1.97 -8.05
CA ASP A 9 -3.58 -2.40 -6.75
C ASP A 9 -2.96 -3.76 -6.36
N MET A 10 -3.09 -4.15 -5.09
CA MET A 10 -2.57 -5.40 -4.54
C MET A 10 -3.64 -6.48 -4.43
N ASP A 11 -4.48 -6.41 -3.40
CA ASP A 11 -5.40 -7.47 -3.02
C ASP A 11 -6.52 -7.62 -4.05
N GLY A 12 -6.69 -8.82 -4.60
CA GLY A 12 -7.67 -9.06 -5.67
C GLY A 12 -7.29 -8.49 -7.04
N THR A 13 -6.07 -7.93 -7.17
CA THR A 13 -5.54 -7.40 -8.45
C THR A 13 -4.19 -8.02 -8.79
N LEU A 14 -3.14 -7.69 -8.03
CA LEU A 14 -1.79 -8.23 -8.24
C LEU A 14 -1.61 -9.56 -7.51
N LEU A 15 -2.20 -9.68 -6.32
CA LEU A 15 -2.18 -10.87 -5.48
C LEU A 15 -3.38 -11.76 -5.77
N ASN A 16 -3.14 -13.08 -5.78
CA ASN A 16 -4.17 -14.09 -5.83
C ASN A 16 -4.83 -14.33 -4.45
N ASP A 17 -5.81 -15.24 -4.38
CA ASP A 17 -6.57 -15.54 -3.16
C ASP A 17 -5.72 -16.09 -2.00
N VAL A 18 -4.49 -16.54 -2.28
CA VAL A 18 -3.52 -16.99 -1.27
C VAL A 18 -2.42 -15.94 -0.99
N HIS A 19 -2.63 -14.69 -1.44
CA HIS A 19 -1.75 -13.54 -1.23
C HIS A 19 -0.35 -13.67 -1.85
N GLU A 20 -0.25 -14.38 -2.97
CA GLU A 20 0.96 -14.56 -3.75
C GLU A 20 0.86 -13.84 -5.10
N ILE A 21 2.01 -13.46 -5.66
CA ILE A 21 2.08 -12.93 -7.02
C ILE A 21 2.36 -14.09 -7.97
N SER A 22 1.48 -14.29 -8.95
CA SER A 22 1.66 -15.34 -9.96
C SER A 22 2.89 -15.11 -10.82
N ASP A 23 3.44 -16.19 -11.38
CA ASP A 23 4.57 -16.10 -12.30
C ASP A 23 4.21 -15.32 -13.57
N GLU A 24 2.96 -15.39 -14.02
CA GLU A 24 2.43 -14.62 -15.14
C GLU A 24 2.49 -13.12 -14.83
N ASN A 25 2.04 -12.69 -13.66
CA ASN A 25 2.06 -11.29 -13.24
C ASN A 25 3.50 -10.78 -13.10
N LYS A 26 4.39 -11.57 -12.47
CA LYS A 26 5.84 -11.25 -12.38
C LYS A 26 6.45 -11.04 -13.77
N LYS A 27 6.20 -11.96 -14.69
CA LYS A 27 6.70 -11.88 -16.09
C LYS A 27 6.15 -10.64 -16.79
N ALA A 28 4.86 -10.36 -16.67
CA ALA A 28 4.22 -9.21 -17.31
C ALA A 28 4.82 -7.89 -16.83
N LEU A 29 4.96 -7.70 -15.52
CA LEU A 29 5.55 -6.49 -14.94
C LEU A 29 7.02 -6.33 -15.33
N LYS A 30 7.79 -7.42 -15.33
CA LYS A 30 9.20 -7.40 -15.76
C LYS A 30 9.35 -7.05 -17.24
N LEU A 31 8.46 -7.54 -18.11
CA LEU A 31 8.44 -7.21 -19.53
C LEU A 31 8.13 -5.73 -19.78
N VAL A 32 7.21 -5.16 -19.02
CA VAL A 32 6.86 -3.75 -19.10
C VAL A 32 7.99 -2.86 -18.58
N ALA A 33 8.61 -3.24 -17.45
CA ALA A 33 9.77 -2.55 -16.90
C ALA A 33 10.96 -2.52 -17.88
N LYS A 34 11.24 -3.64 -18.58
CA LYS A 34 12.26 -3.72 -19.64
C LYS A 34 12.01 -2.77 -20.81
N LYS A 35 10.78 -2.32 -21.02
CA LYS A 35 10.41 -1.35 -22.05
C LYS A 35 10.52 0.11 -21.57
N GLY A 36 11.08 0.33 -20.37
CA GLY A 36 11.30 1.65 -19.79
C GLY A 36 10.08 2.24 -19.08
N VAL A 37 9.03 1.45 -18.89
CA VAL A 37 7.82 1.88 -18.17
C VAL A 37 8.02 1.60 -16.69
N LYS A 38 7.79 2.60 -15.84
CA LYS A 38 7.84 2.42 -14.39
C LYS A 38 6.64 1.63 -13.90
N VAL A 39 6.84 0.78 -12.89
CA VAL A 39 5.76 0.09 -12.19
C VAL A 39 5.73 0.60 -10.76
N ALA A 40 4.55 0.90 -10.22
CA ALA A 40 4.34 1.29 -8.82
C ALA A 40 3.16 0.52 -8.22
N ILE A 41 3.15 0.42 -6.89
CA ILE A 41 2.08 -0.22 -6.12
C ILE A 41 1.27 0.86 -5.40
N ALA A 42 -0.06 0.72 -5.45
CA ALA A 42 -0.99 1.49 -4.62
C ALA A 42 -1.89 0.55 -3.84
N THR A 43 -2.03 0.73 -2.52
CA THR A 43 -2.77 -0.21 -1.68
C THR A 43 -3.33 0.44 -0.41
N GLY A 44 -4.36 -0.19 0.15
CA GLY A 44 -4.87 0.11 1.49
C GLY A 44 -3.95 -0.38 2.62
N ARG A 45 -3.02 -1.30 2.31
CA ARG A 45 -2.07 -1.86 3.27
C ARG A 45 -1.08 -0.82 3.81
N ILE A 46 -0.53 -1.08 4.99
CA ILE A 46 0.63 -0.34 5.52
C ILE A 46 1.90 -0.70 4.72
N TYR A 47 2.90 0.18 4.79
CA TYR A 47 4.16 0.03 4.08
C TYR A 47 4.89 -1.29 4.39
N GLU A 48 4.92 -1.68 5.66
CA GLU A 48 5.64 -2.84 6.19
C GLU A 48 5.10 -4.15 5.62
N SER A 49 3.79 -4.22 5.39
CA SER A 49 3.14 -5.38 4.78
C SER A 49 3.25 -5.41 3.25
N THR A 50 3.64 -4.29 2.63
CA THR A 50 3.70 -4.09 1.18
C THR A 50 5.12 -4.22 0.63
N ILE A 51 6.12 -3.72 1.37
CA ILE A 51 7.51 -3.62 0.91
C ILE A 51 8.12 -4.96 0.49
N LYS A 52 7.71 -6.07 1.11
CA LYS A 52 8.16 -7.42 0.73
C LYS A 52 7.81 -7.75 -0.73
N TYR A 53 6.62 -7.36 -1.19
CA TYR A 53 6.14 -7.61 -2.55
C TYR A 53 6.80 -6.69 -3.57
N ALA A 54 7.02 -5.42 -3.21
CA ALA A 54 7.77 -4.49 -4.04
C ALA A 54 9.19 -5.00 -4.30
N LYS A 55 9.86 -5.50 -3.25
CA LYS A 55 11.19 -6.14 -3.34
C LYS A 55 11.19 -7.40 -4.20
N GLU A 56 10.20 -8.28 -4.01
CA GLU A 56 10.04 -9.48 -4.83
C GLU A 56 9.91 -9.17 -6.33
N LEU A 57 9.28 -8.03 -6.66
CA LEU A 57 9.10 -7.58 -8.04
C LEU A 57 10.22 -6.68 -8.58
N GLU A 58 11.27 -6.42 -7.79
CA GLU A 58 12.34 -5.48 -8.14
C GLU A 58 11.77 -4.07 -8.49
N ILE A 59 10.69 -3.66 -7.82
CA ILE A 59 10.05 -2.35 -8.01
C ILE A 59 10.77 -1.31 -7.16
N ASN A 60 11.47 -0.40 -7.84
CA ASN A 60 12.25 0.69 -7.21
C ASN A 60 11.51 2.03 -7.21
N THR A 61 10.19 2.03 -7.39
CA THR A 61 9.36 3.24 -7.31
C THR A 61 8.79 3.42 -5.90
N PRO A 62 8.41 4.65 -5.51
CA PRO A 62 7.68 4.86 -4.27
C PRO A 62 6.38 4.05 -4.21
N ILE A 63 6.07 3.57 -3.01
CA ILE A 63 4.88 2.78 -2.72
C ILE A 63 3.81 3.70 -2.15
N ILE A 64 2.61 3.63 -2.70
CA ILE A 64 1.43 4.35 -2.23
C ILE A 64 0.68 3.41 -1.27
N CYS A 65 0.63 3.76 0.01
CA CYS A 65 0.11 2.94 1.11
C CYS A 65 -1.04 3.65 1.83
N CYS A 66 -1.70 2.93 2.75
CA CYS A 66 -2.76 3.46 3.61
C CYS A 66 -3.84 4.20 2.81
N ASN A 67 -4.28 3.62 1.69
CA ASN A 67 -5.25 4.21 0.75
C ASN A 67 -4.81 5.57 0.18
N GLY A 68 -3.50 5.77 0.01
CA GLY A 68 -2.92 7.01 -0.51
C GLY A 68 -2.61 8.06 0.55
N ALA A 69 -2.90 7.80 1.83
CA ALA A 69 -2.51 8.69 2.93
C ALA A 69 -0.99 8.73 3.16
N LEU A 70 -0.23 7.76 2.64
CA LEU A 70 1.21 7.67 2.83
C LEU A 70 1.91 7.25 1.53
N ILE A 71 3.01 7.91 1.18
CA ILE A 71 3.90 7.49 0.09
C ILE A 71 5.32 7.38 0.66
N LYS A 72 5.91 6.18 0.59
CA LYS A 72 7.28 5.91 1.05
C LYS A 72 8.15 5.36 -0.08
N GLU A 73 9.41 5.76 -0.13
CA GLU A 73 10.44 5.09 -0.93
C GLU A 73 10.79 3.72 -0.34
N GLU A 74 11.43 2.85 -1.12
CA GLU A 74 11.87 1.51 -0.69
C GLU A 74 12.82 1.53 0.53
N ASN A 75 13.58 2.62 0.69
CA ASN A 75 14.45 2.84 1.85
C ASN A 75 13.68 3.30 3.12
N GLY A 76 12.35 3.43 3.04
CA GLY A 76 11.47 3.88 4.13
C GLY A 76 11.29 5.40 4.23
N LYS A 77 11.96 6.20 3.39
CA LYS A 77 11.81 7.67 3.39
C LYS A 77 10.39 8.06 2.98
N ILE A 78 9.74 8.87 3.80
CA ILE A 78 8.42 9.44 3.51
C ILE A 78 8.58 10.53 2.44
N ILE A 79 7.84 10.40 1.34
CA ILE A 79 7.71 11.42 0.29
C ILE A 79 6.46 12.27 0.54
N TYR A 80 5.40 11.65 1.04
CA TYR A 80 4.12 12.29 1.29
C TYR A 80 3.40 11.61 2.46
N GLU A 81 2.75 12.42 3.28
CA GLU A 81 1.82 11.96 4.31
C GLU A 81 0.64 12.92 4.42
N ASN A 82 -0.55 12.36 4.59
CA ASN A 82 -1.79 13.09 4.88
C ASN A 82 -2.56 12.33 5.96
N LYS A 83 -2.28 12.69 7.21
CA LYS A 83 -2.83 12.03 8.39
C LYS A 83 -4.17 12.65 8.74
N ILE A 84 -5.06 11.83 9.29
CA ILE A 84 -6.24 12.35 9.98
C ILE A 84 -5.74 13.06 11.25
N ASP A 85 -6.24 14.27 11.47
CA ASP A 85 -5.90 15.05 12.66
C ASP A 85 -6.24 14.26 13.95
N GLN A 86 -5.39 14.37 14.96
CA GLN A 86 -5.50 13.58 16.18
C GLN A 86 -6.83 13.82 16.91
N ASP A 87 -7.34 15.06 16.95
CA ASP A 87 -8.62 15.36 17.59
C ASP A 87 -9.80 14.77 16.81
N ILE A 88 -9.69 14.72 15.49
CA ILE A 88 -10.68 14.06 14.62
C ILE A 88 -10.62 12.53 14.84
N CYS A 89 -9.43 11.94 14.87
CA CYS A 89 -9.24 10.51 15.18
C CYS A 89 -9.88 10.14 16.52
N ASN A 90 -9.62 10.89 17.59
CA ASN A 90 -10.18 10.64 18.91
C ASN A 90 -11.72 10.69 18.89
N LYS A 91 -12.31 11.67 18.19
CA LYS A 91 -13.77 11.76 18.04
C LYS A 91 -14.36 10.58 17.25
N ILE A 92 -13.67 10.10 16.22
CA ILE A 92 -14.09 8.93 15.46
C ILE A 92 -14.05 7.69 16.35
N ILE A 93 -12.94 7.49 17.08
CA ILE A 93 -12.76 6.38 18.03
C ILE A 93 -13.86 6.39 19.10
N ASP A 94 -14.15 7.54 19.72
CA ASP A 94 -15.22 7.69 20.71
C ASP A 94 -16.58 7.24 20.17
N VAL A 95 -16.89 7.55 18.90
CA VAL A 95 -18.14 7.12 18.26
C VAL A 95 -18.13 5.62 18.01
N LEU A 96 -17.03 5.06 17.53
CA LEU A 96 -16.91 3.62 17.25
C LEU A 96 -17.01 2.78 18.53
N ASP A 97 -16.29 3.18 19.58
CA ASP A 97 -16.31 2.55 20.91
C ASP A 97 -17.72 2.58 21.51
N LYS A 98 -18.40 3.74 21.51
CA LYS A 98 -19.78 3.88 22.01
C LYS A 98 -20.78 2.96 21.32
N ASN A 99 -20.52 2.61 20.07
CA ASN A 99 -21.39 1.74 19.27
C ASN A 99 -20.89 0.28 19.21
N ASN A 100 -19.83 -0.07 19.96
CA ASN A 100 -19.20 -1.39 19.94
C ASN A 100 -18.80 -1.83 18.51
N ILE A 101 -18.28 -0.90 17.71
CA ILE A 101 -17.83 -1.17 16.35
C ILE A 101 -16.33 -1.47 16.36
N TYR A 102 -15.96 -2.62 15.79
CA TYR A 102 -14.55 -2.97 15.59
C TYR A 102 -13.87 -2.02 14.60
N TYR A 103 -12.65 -1.60 14.91
CA TYR A 103 -11.84 -0.78 14.01
C TYR A 103 -10.35 -1.12 14.04
N GLN A 104 -9.67 -0.62 13.02
CA GLN A 104 -8.24 -0.68 12.85
C GLN A 104 -7.69 0.72 12.57
N CYS A 105 -6.74 1.17 13.38
CA CYS A 105 -6.04 2.43 13.20
C CYS A 105 -4.70 2.17 12.52
N PHE A 106 -4.63 2.55 11.24
CA PHE A 106 -3.43 2.42 10.42
C PHE A 106 -2.51 3.61 10.70
N THR A 107 -1.30 3.33 11.17
CA THR A 107 -0.23 4.33 11.29
C THR A 107 0.78 4.14 10.17
N ASP A 108 1.89 4.88 10.22
CA ASP A 108 2.92 4.76 9.20
C ASP A 108 3.72 3.46 9.26
N ASN A 109 3.68 2.76 10.41
CA ASN A 109 4.42 1.50 10.62
C ASN A 109 3.65 0.36 11.31
N THR A 110 2.51 0.66 11.93
CA THR A 110 1.79 -0.26 12.82
C THR A 110 0.29 -0.15 12.60
N ILE A 111 -0.45 -1.23 12.88
CA ILE A 111 -1.91 -1.21 12.95
C ILE A 111 -2.32 -1.46 14.39
N PHE A 112 -3.06 -0.52 14.98
CA PHE A 112 -3.73 -0.74 16.26
C PHE A 112 -5.14 -1.24 16.01
N THR A 113 -5.68 -2.08 16.88
CA THR A 113 -7.02 -2.63 16.76
C THR A 113 -7.79 -2.40 18.05
N SER A 114 -9.12 -2.32 17.95
CA SER A 114 -9.99 -2.26 19.12
C SER A 114 -10.11 -3.65 19.76
N TYR A 115 -9.10 -4.07 20.54
CA TYR A 115 -9.10 -5.27 21.39
C TYR A 115 -8.33 -5.02 22.69
#